data_AF-A0A1U7PZM1-F1
#
_entry.id   AF-A0A1U7PZM1-F1
#
_cell.length_a   1.000
_cell.length_b   1.000
_cell.length_c   1.000
_cell.angle_alpha   90.00
_cell.angle_beta   90.00
_cell.angle_gamma   90.00
#
_symmetry.space_group_name_H-M   'P 1'
#
loop_
_entity.id
_entity.type
_entity.pdbx_description
1 polymer ?
#
loop_
_entity_poly.entity_id
_entity_poly.type
_entity_poly.pdbx_seq_one_letter_code
_entity_poly.pdbx_strand_id
1 'polypeptide(L)'
;MDLEGLEKVKFSDFVFLALIAEFVFVIAGFYKFVNFHWINTDYTLEDLQTYYPISLINIREHISTEKWLAYPLQLVNLFELFYWGILAWGIYELSDQKVKPLKSFGLVSLTYGIGLIFWTGIVCFLILNSQY
;
A
#
# COMPACT_ATOMS: atom_id res chain seq x y z
N MET A 1 -22.63 -9.96 -3.84
CA MET A 1 -22.03 -8.94 -4.71
C MET A 1 -22.22 -9.46 -6.12
N ASP A 2 -22.81 -8.68 -7.02
CA ASP A 2 -23.01 -9.10 -8.40
C ASP A 2 -21.73 -8.83 -9.21
N LEU A 3 -21.09 -9.89 -9.70
CA LEU A 3 -19.73 -9.93 -10.26
C LEU A 3 -19.73 -10.42 -11.71
N GLU A 4 -20.71 -9.97 -12.49
CA GLU A 4 -20.82 -10.30 -13.91
C GLU A 4 -19.53 -9.98 -14.66
N GLY A 5 -19.15 -10.86 -15.58
CA GLY A 5 -17.94 -10.71 -16.40
C GLY A 5 -16.67 -11.33 -15.79
N LEU A 6 -16.60 -11.51 -14.47
CA LEU A 6 -15.43 -12.13 -13.83
C LEU A 6 -15.45 -13.67 -13.87
N GLU A 7 -16.57 -14.29 -14.22
CA GLU A 7 -16.76 -15.76 -14.22
C GLU A 7 -15.81 -16.52 -15.15
N LYS A 8 -15.33 -15.86 -16.21
CA LYS A 8 -14.43 -16.46 -17.22
C LYS A 8 -12.98 -16.02 -17.06
N VAL A 9 -12.71 -15.09 -16.13
CA VAL A 9 -11.38 -14.57 -15.86
C VAL A 9 -10.58 -15.62 -15.10
N LYS A 10 -9.35 -15.89 -15.53
CA LYS A 10 -8.52 -16.89 -14.88
C LYS A 10 -7.85 -16.28 -13.65
N PHE A 11 -7.56 -17.13 -12.67
CA PHE A 11 -6.77 -16.73 -11.51
C PHE A 11 -5.41 -16.10 -11.90
N SER A 12 -4.78 -16.60 -12.96
CA SER A 12 -3.54 -16.05 -13.52
C SER A 12 -3.63 -14.57 -13.89
N ASP A 13 -4.81 -14.13 -14.34
CA ASP A 13 -5.02 -12.76 -14.80
C ASP A 13 -5.03 -11.80 -13.60
N PHE A 14 -5.62 -12.23 -12.48
CA PHE A 14 -5.57 -11.49 -11.21
C PHE A 14 -4.17 -11.46 -10.62
N VAL A 15 -3.42 -12.57 -10.68
CA VAL A 15 -2.01 -12.60 -10.24
C VAL A 15 -1.17 -11.65 -11.09
N PHE A 16 -1.35 -11.67 -12.41
CA PHE A 16 -0.63 -10.77 -13.31
C PHE A 16 -0.99 -9.30 -13.04
N LEU A 17 -2.27 -9.00 -12.80
CA LEU A 17 -2.70 -7.67 -12.39
C LEU A 17 -2.03 -7.21 -11.09
N ALA A 18 -1.98 -8.09 -10.07
CA ALA A 18 -1.30 -7.78 -8.82
C ALA A 18 0.19 -7.51 -9.05
N LEU A 19 0.88 -8.32 -9.86
CA LEU A 19 2.29 -8.10 -10.21
C LEU A 19 2.53 -6.76 -10.93
N ILE A 20 1.61 -6.31 -11.79
CA ILE A 20 1.69 -4.98 -12.40
C ILE A 20 1.52 -3.89 -11.34
N ALA A 21 0.53 -4.04 -10.44
CA ALA A 21 0.26 -3.06 -9.40
C ALA A 21 1.43 -2.93 -8.41
N GLU A 22 2.12 -4.03 -8.09
CA GLU A 22 3.32 -4.05 -7.24
C GLU A 22 4.46 -3.15 -7.76
N PHE A 23 4.49 -2.86 -9.06
CA PHE A 23 5.48 -1.95 -9.64
C PHE A 23 5.39 -0.53 -9.05
N VAL A 24 4.23 -0.14 -8.51
CA VAL A 24 4.07 1.12 -7.76
C VAL A 24 5.01 1.18 -6.56
N PHE A 25 5.19 0.08 -5.84
CA PHE A 25 6.10 0.02 -4.69
C PHE A 25 7.57 -0.04 -5.11
N VAL A 26 7.86 -0.59 -6.29
CA VAL A 26 9.20 -0.51 -6.89
C VAL A 26 9.57 0.96 -7.17
N ILE A 27 8.63 1.74 -7.73
CA ILE A 27 8.81 3.17 -7.96
C ILE A 27 9.01 3.91 -6.62
N ALA A 28 8.24 3.57 -5.58
CA ALA A 28 8.42 4.14 -4.24
C ALA A 28 9.83 3.85 -3.69
N GLY A 29 10.32 2.61 -3.83
CA GLY A 29 11.68 2.23 -3.44
C GLY A 29 12.76 2.99 -4.20
N PHE A 30 12.55 3.17 -5.51
CA PHE A 30 13.46 3.97 -6.33
C PHE A 30 13.46 5.45 -5.92
N TYR A 31 12.30 6.02 -5.61
CA TYR A 31 12.22 7.38 -5.07
C TYR A 31 12.99 7.50 -3.76
N LYS A 32 12.80 6.55 -2.83
CA LYS A 32 13.53 6.51 -1.57
C LYS A 32 15.05 6.46 -1.80
N PHE A 33 15.51 5.66 -2.75
CA PHE A 33 16.90 5.60 -3.15
C PHE A 33 17.39 6.97 -3.67
N VAL A 34 16.67 7.58 -4.62
CA VAL A 34 17.01 8.90 -5.17
C VAL A 34 17.12 9.95 -4.05
N ASN A 35 16.18 9.95 -3.11
CA ASN A 35 16.15 10.89 -1.99
C ASN A 35 17.41 10.78 -1.13
N PHE A 36 17.77 9.59 -0.67
CA PHE A 36 18.94 9.42 0.21
C PHE A 36 20.28 9.45 -0.52
N HIS A 37 20.28 9.20 -1.83
CA HIS A 37 21.52 9.26 -2.62
C HIS A 37 21.88 10.68 -3.06
N TRP A 38 20.90 11.53 -3.39
CA TRP A 38 21.16 12.87 -3.95
C TRP A 38 20.63 14.05 -3.13
N ILE A 39 19.60 13.87 -2.31
CA ILE A 39 18.92 14.99 -1.62
C ILE A 39 19.33 15.05 -0.15
N ASN A 40 19.10 13.97 0.59
CA ASN A 40 19.39 13.84 2.01
C ASN A 40 20.53 12.85 2.20
N THR A 41 21.76 13.28 1.94
CA THR A 41 22.95 12.40 2.01
C THR A 41 23.48 12.19 3.42
N ASP A 42 23.17 13.11 4.34
CA ASP A 42 23.54 13.02 5.76
C ASP A 42 22.37 12.41 6.55
N TYR A 43 22.20 11.09 6.43
CA TYR A 43 21.13 10.35 7.10
C TYR A 43 21.66 9.29 8.05
N THR A 44 20.90 9.00 9.11
CA THR A 44 21.15 7.89 10.03
C THR A 44 20.43 6.62 9.58
N LEU A 45 20.79 5.49 10.19
CA LEU A 45 20.07 4.23 9.95
C LEU A 45 18.58 4.34 10.35
N GLU A 46 18.28 5.12 11.38
CA GLU A 46 16.90 5.35 11.84
C GLU A 46 16.08 6.13 10.80
N ASP A 47 16.66 7.17 10.19
CA ASP A 47 16.02 7.94 9.13
C ASP A 47 15.70 7.06 7.92
N LEU A 48 16.64 6.19 7.55
CA LEU A 48 16.44 5.25 6.45
C LEU A 48 15.31 4.26 6.76
N GLN A 49 15.18 3.79 8.01
CA GLN A 49 14.15 2.83 8.40
C GLN A 49 12.75 3.46 8.50
N THR A 50 12.66 4.70 8.98
CA THR A 50 11.39 5.38 9.27
C THR A 50 10.87 6.21 8.10
N TYR A 51 11.67 6.43 7.06
CA TYR A 51 11.25 7.14 5.87
C TYR A 51 10.45 6.28 4.91
N TYR A 52 9.32 6.80 4.45
CA TYR A 52 8.62 6.31 3.26
C TYR A 52 8.14 7.50 2.42
N PRO A 53 8.40 7.50 1.10
CA PRO A 53 8.13 8.69 0.29
C PRO A 53 6.64 9.00 0.18
N ILE A 54 6.31 10.29 0.25
CA ILE A 54 4.93 10.82 0.13
C ILE A 54 3.96 10.08 1.08
N SER A 55 4.44 9.79 2.29
CA SER A 55 3.67 9.17 3.38
C SER A 55 3.41 10.16 4.51
N LEU A 56 2.33 9.94 5.26
CA LEU A 56 2.02 10.71 6.47
C LEU A 56 3.10 10.61 7.55
N ILE A 57 3.94 9.55 7.54
CA ILE A 57 5.06 9.44 8.48
C ILE A 57 6.07 10.58 8.37
N ASN A 58 6.16 11.26 7.22
CA ASN A 58 7.08 12.39 7.07
C ASN A 58 6.56 13.69 7.72
N ILE A 59 5.30 13.72 8.17
CA ILE A 59 4.68 14.88 8.87
C ILE A 59 4.86 14.73 10.40
N ARG A 60 5.52 13.65 10.84
CA ARG A 60 5.61 13.18 12.23
C ARG A 60 6.27 14.14 13.21
N GLU A 61 7.05 15.14 12.77
CA GLU A 61 7.64 16.15 13.68
C GLU A 61 6.59 16.85 14.57
N HIS A 62 5.31 16.84 14.17
CA HIS A 62 4.19 17.43 14.91
C HIS A 62 3.37 16.44 15.73
N ILE A 63 3.64 15.13 15.63
CA ILE A 63 2.87 14.09 16.31
C ILE A 63 3.81 13.42 17.30
N SER A 64 3.63 13.63 18.60
CA SER A 64 4.27 12.84 19.66
C SER A 64 3.91 11.36 19.45
N THR A 65 4.73 10.61 18.73
CA THR A 65 4.32 9.31 18.21
C THR A 65 5.06 8.19 18.90
N GLU A 66 4.31 7.48 19.73
CA GLU A 66 4.64 6.14 20.18
C GLU A 66 5.08 5.27 18.98
N LYS A 67 6.15 4.48 19.16
CA LYS A 67 6.83 3.76 18.07
C LYS A 67 5.89 2.87 17.25
N TRP A 68 4.83 2.33 17.85
CA TRP A 68 3.85 1.50 17.15
C TRP A 68 3.07 2.25 16.07
N LEU A 69 2.92 3.58 16.20
CA LEU A 69 2.17 4.39 15.23
C LEU A 69 2.99 4.67 13.96
N ALA A 70 4.30 4.39 13.97
CA ALA A 70 5.14 4.55 12.78
C ALA A 70 4.60 3.72 11.60
N TYR A 71 4.31 2.44 11.79
CA TYR A 71 3.87 1.57 10.70
C TYR A 71 2.53 1.99 10.06
N PRO A 72 1.46 2.27 10.82
CA PRO A 72 0.22 2.82 10.25
C PRO A 72 0.41 4.14 9.50
N LEU A 73 1.22 5.06 10.03
CA LEU A 73 1.48 6.33 9.34
C LEU A 73 2.26 6.12 8.05
N GLN A 74 3.20 5.18 8.06
CA GLN A 74 3.97 4.80 6.88
C GLN A 74 3.05 4.24 5.78
N LEU A 75 2.11 3.38 6.18
CA LEU A 75 1.17 2.74 5.28
C LEU A 75 0.23 3.74 4.59
N VAL A 76 -0.16 4.81 5.28
CA VAL A 76 -0.94 5.88 4.63
C VAL A 76 -0.02 6.74 3.77
N ASN A 77 0.06 6.37 2.49
CA ASN A 77 0.91 7.02 1.51
C ASN A 77 0.27 7.05 0.12
N LEU A 78 0.81 7.87 -0.77
CA LEU A 78 0.26 8.03 -2.12
C LEU A 78 0.42 6.78 -3.00
N PHE A 79 1.47 5.98 -2.79
CA PHE A 79 1.74 4.76 -3.54
C PHE A 79 0.70 3.68 -3.23
N GLU A 80 0.30 3.55 -1.96
CA GLU A 80 -0.78 2.67 -1.52
C GLU A 80 -2.11 3.05 -2.21
N LEU A 81 -2.42 4.35 -2.30
CA LEU A 81 -3.62 4.81 -3.02
C LEU A 81 -3.57 4.46 -4.51
N PHE A 82 -2.41 4.61 -5.17
CA PHE A 82 -2.23 4.20 -6.55
C PHE A 82 -2.36 2.69 -6.72
N TYR A 83 -1.82 1.90 -5.79
CA TYR A 83 -1.95 0.44 -5.79
C TYR A 83 -3.42 0.01 -5.78
N TRP A 84 -4.23 0.56 -4.87
CA TRP A 84 -5.67 0.30 -4.82
C TRP A 84 -6.37 0.74 -6.11
N GLY A 85 -5.97 1.88 -6.68
CA GLY A 85 -6.49 2.39 -7.95
C GLY A 85 -6.23 1.45 -9.12
N ILE A 86 -5.00 0.95 -9.26
CA ILE A 86 -4.62 0.01 -10.33
C ILE A 86 -5.37 -1.31 -10.18
N LEU A 87 -5.47 -1.86 -8.96
CA LEU A 87 -6.24 -3.08 -8.72
C LEU A 87 -7.72 -2.90 -9.08
N ALA A 88 -8.33 -1.81 -8.63
CA ALA A 88 -9.75 -1.55 -8.89
C ALA A 88 -10.01 -1.34 -10.39
N TRP A 89 -9.12 -0.62 -11.08
CA TRP A 89 -9.18 -0.44 -12.52
C TRP A 89 -8.95 -1.75 -13.28
N GLY A 90 -7.99 -2.57 -12.87
CA GLY A 90 -7.75 -3.86 -13.49
C GLY A 90 -8.93 -4.82 -13.33
N ILE A 91 -9.61 -4.83 -12.18
CA ILE A 91 -10.84 -5.62 -11.99
C ILE A 91 -11.96 -5.10 -12.90
N TYR A 92 -12.10 -3.77 -13.03
CA TYR A 92 -13.05 -3.16 -13.97
C TYR A 92 -12.80 -3.63 -15.41
N GLU A 93 -11.55 -3.59 -15.86
CA GLU A 93 -11.17 -4.00 -17.21
C GLU A 93 -11.32 -5.52 -17.44
N LEU A 94 -10.85 -6.34 -16.51
CA LEU A 94 -11.01 -7.80 -16.57
C LEU A 94 -12.47 -8.25 -16.57
N SER A 95 -13.37 -7.44 -15.99
CA SER A 95 -14.81 -7.71 -16.02
C SER A 95 -15.50 -7.33 -17.34
N ASP A 96 -14.74 -6.92 -18.37
CA ASP A 96 -15.31 -6.38 -19.62
C ASP A 96 -16.22 -5.17 -19.32
N GLN A 97 -15.80 -4.36 -18.33
CA GLN A 97 -16.48 -3.15 -17.86
C GLN A 97 -17.90 -3.36 -17.28
N LYS A 98 -18.27 -4.61 -16.97
CA LYS A 98 -19.59 -4.97 -16.42
C LYS A 98 -19.69 -4.66 -14.92
N VAL A 99 -18.59 -4.80 -14.19
CA VAL A 99 -18.54 -4.40 -12.78
C VAL A 99 -18.29 -2.89 -12.71
N LYS A 100 -19.20 -2.11 -12.11
CA LYS A 100 -19.01 -0.65 -11.98
C LYS A 100 -17.71 -0.30 -11.21
N PRO A 101 -17.01 0.81 -11.54
CA PRO A 101 -15.76 1.19 -10.87
C PRO A 101 -15.85 1.26 -9.34
N LEU A 102 -16.95 1.79 -8.80
CA LEU A 102 -17.17 1.86 -7.35
C LEU A 102 -17.30 0.46 -6.71
N LYS A 103 -17.89 -0.50 -7.44
CA LYS A 103 -17.96 -1.91 -6.99
C LYS A 103 -16.60 -2.57 -7.07
N SER A 104 -15.81 -2.31 -8.11
CA SER A 104 -14.44 -2.83 -8.23
C SER A 104 -13.55 -2.33 -7.08
N PHE A 105 -13.63 -1.03 -6.76
CA PHE A 105 -12.95 -0.47 -5.60
C PHE A 105 -13.46 -1.09 -4.28
N GLY A 106 -14.77 -1.27 -4.15
CA GLY A 106 -15.37 -2.00 -3.03
C GLY A 106 -14.79 -3.41 -2.87
N LEU A 107 -14.62 -4.16 -3.97
CA LEU A 107 -14.03 -5.50 -3.95
C LEU A 107 -12.57 -5.48 -3.47
N VAL A 108 -11.74 -4.54 -3.97
CA VAL A 108 -10.36 -4.34 -3.51
C VAL A 108 -10.34 -4.01 -2.02
N SER A 109 -11.16 -3.06 -1.58
CA SER A 109 -11.20 -2.64 -0.18
C SER A 109 -11.59 -3.77 0.78
N LEU A 110 -12.50 -4.65 0.36
CA LEU A 110 -12.98 -5.77 1.18
C LEU A 110 -12.01 -6.96 1.18
N THR A 111 -11.29 -7.18 0.10
CA THR A 111 -10.36 -8.33 0.00
C THR A 111 -8.98 -7.94 0.51
N TYR A 112 -8.35 -6.97 -0.15
CA TYR A 112 -7.01 -6.49 0.18
C TYR A 112 -7.04 -5.59 1.42
N GLY A 113 -7.97 -4.63 1.48
CA GLY A 113 -8.02 -3.66 2.59
C GLY A 113 -8.25 -4.30 3.96
N ILE A 114 -9.11 -5.32 4.07
CA ILE A 114 -9.30 -6.07 5.32
C ILE A 114 -8.00 -6.81 5.70
N GLY A 115 -7.35 -7.48 4.74
CA GLY A 115 -6.07 -8.14 4.97
C GLY A 115 -5.00 -7.15 5.43
N LEU A 116 -4.98 -5.95 4.85
CA LEU A 116 -4.06 -4.88 5.21
C LEU A 116 -4.28 -4.36 6.63
N ILE A 117 -5.53 -4.14 7.04
CA ILE A 117 -5.87 -3.73 8.41
C ILE A 117 -5.44 -4.81 9.40
N PHE A 118 -5.76 -6.08 9.11
CA PHE A 118 -5.34 -7.21 9.94
C PHE A 118 -3.82 -7.28 10.09
N TRP A 119 -3.09 -7.16 8.99
CA TRP A 119 -1.63 -7.15 8.97
C TRP A 119 -1.06 -5.96 9.75
N THR A 120 -1.64 -4.78 9.60
CA THR A 120 -1.25 -3.58 10.35
C THR A 120 -1.42 -3.79 11.85
N GLY A 121 -2.52 -4.42 12.29
CA GLY A 121 -2.72 -4.78 13.68
C GLY A 121 -1.65 -5.73 14.22
N ILE A 122 -1.26 -6.74 13.44
CA ILE A 122 -0.17 -7.65 13.79
C ILE A 122 1.15 -6.90 13.96
N VAL A 123 1.52 -6.05 13.00
CA VAL A 123 2.78 -5.30 13.05
C VAL A 123 2.81 -4.35 14.25
N CYS A 124 1.72 -3.62 14.51
CA CYS A 124 1.61 -2.77 15.71
C CYS A 124 1.77 -3.58 17.00
N PHE A 125 1.13 -4.75 17.09
CA PHE A 125 1.28 -5.66 18.24
C PHE A 125 2.73 -6.11 18.42
N LEU A 126 3.40 -6.51 17.34
CA LEU A 126 4.81 -6.93 17.40
C LEU A 126 5.73 -5.79 17.85
N ILE A 127 5.52 -4.57 17.32
CA ILE A 127 6.29 -3.39 17.74
C ILE A 127 6.12 -3.17 19.24
N LEU A 128 4.88 -3.13 19.75
CA LEU A 128 4.60 -2.95 21.17
C LEU A 128 5.29 -3.99 22.05
N ASN A 129 5.24 -5.27 21.67
CA ASN A 129 5.86 -6.34 22.45
C ASN A 129 7.39 -6.34 22.36
N SER A 130 7.98 -5.89 21.26
CA SER A 130 9.43 -5.79 21.10
C SER A 130 10.08 -4.67 21.93
N GLN A 131 9.27 -3.72 22.44
CA GLN A 131 9.74 -2.62 23.28
C GLN A 131 9.76 -2.97 24.78
N TYR A 132 9.27 -4.16 25.16
CA TYR A 132 9.39 -4.76 26.49
C TYR A 132 10.57 -5.73 26.52
#